data_AF-A0A524JQ51-F1
#
_entry.id   AF-A0A524JQ51-F1
#
_cell.length_a   1.000
_cell.length_b   1.000
_cell.length_c   1.000
_cell.angle_alpha   90.00
_cell.angle_beta   90.00
_cell.angle_gamma   90.00
#
_symmetry.space_group_name_H-M   'P 1'
#
loop_
_entity.id
_entity.type
_entity.pdbx_description
1 polymer ?
#
loop_
_entity_poly.entity_id
_entity_poly.type
_entity_poly.pdbx_seq_one_letter_code
_entity_poly.pdbx_strand_id
1 'polypeptide(L)'
;MRAQGGFTLIEIMVVLLIISGLAYIVGTNVIGQLDKSKVENTKIQITQLESGLKLFKVDNGFYPDTQQGIDALIVIPSTGREPRRYDSNGYLEAEQVPLDQWGSEFIYIGPDQSGGNTYEIISPGPDGVPQTEDDISSRNIK
;
A
#
# COMPACT_ATOMS: atom_id res chain seq x y z
N MET A 1 34.77 48.26 -29.86
CA MET A 1 35.25 47.17 -28.98
C MET A 1 34.27 47.06 -27.83
N ARG A 2 33.57 45.93 -27.68
CA ARG A 2 32.61 45.72 -26.59
C ARG A 2 33.40 45.45 -25.31
N ALA A 3 33.21 46.27 -24.28
CA ALA A 3 33.79 46.03 -22.97
C ALA A 3 33.13 44.77 -22.38
N GLN A 4 33.91 43.70 -22.21
CA GLN A 4 33.52 42.57 -21.40
C GLN A 4 33.61 43.02 -19.94
N GLY A 5 32.46 43.27 -19.31
CA GLY A 5 32.38 43.50 -17.88
C GLY A 5 32.67 42.21 -17.14
N GLY A 6 33.79 42.15 -16.43
CA GLY A 6 34.11 41.06 -15.51
C GLY A 6 33.30 41.19 -14.22
N PHE A 7 32.94 40.05 -13.64
CA PHE A 7 32.25 39.99 -12.35
C PHE A 7 33.11 40.60 -11.23
N THR A 8 32.46 41.32 -10.31
CA THR A 8 33.15 41.88 -9.14
C THR A 8 33.23 40.85 -8.00
N LEU A 9 34.26 40.92 -7.17
CA LEU A 9 34.39 40.05 -5.99
C LEU A 9 33.18 40.16 -5.05
N ILE A 10 32.64 41.37 -4.90
CA ILE A 10 31.46 41.65 -4.07
C ILE A 10 30.24 40.87 -4.59
N GLU A 11 30.06 40.78 -5.90
CA GLU A 11 28.94 40.10 -6.53
C GLU A 11 28.97 38.59 -6.27
N ILE A 12 30.16 37.98 -6.31
CA ILE A 12 30.35 36.57 -5.94
C ILE A 12 30.10 36.36 -4.44
N MET A 13 30.52 37.29 -3.58
CA MET A 13 30.27 37.21 -2.13
C MET A 13 28.77 37.25 -1.80
N VAL A 14 28.02 38.15 -2.43
CA VAL A 14 26.56 38.27 -2.23
C VAL A 14 25.85 36.99 -2.68
N VAL A 15 26.24 36.43 -3.82
CA VAL A 15 25.67 35.17 -4.33
C VAL A 15 25.93 34.00 -3.37
N LEU A 16 27.15 33.87 -2.85
CA LEU A 16 27.49 32.82 -1.87
C LEU A 16 26.70 32.96 -0.56
N LEU A 17 26.45 34.19 -0.12
CA LEU A 17 25.67 34.48 1.08
C LEU A 17 24.20 34.06 0.90
N ILE A 18 23.62 34.35 -0.28
CA ILE A 18 22.25 33.92 -0.62
C ILE A 18 22.17 32.39 -0.73
N ILE A 19 23.10 31.73 -1.43
CA ILE A 19 23.11 30.26 -1.57
C ILE A 19 23.26 29.58 -0.20
N SER A 20 24.13 30.11 0.67
CA SER A 20 24.32 29.58 2.03
C SER A 20 23.05 29.70 2.87
N GLY A 21 22.32 30.82 2.75
CA GLY A 21 21.03 31.02 3.43
C GLY A 21 19.90 30.13 2.88
N LEU A 22 19.87 29.92 1.55
CA LEU A 22 18.86 29.05 0.91
C LEU A 22 19.07 27.58 1.27
N ALA A 23 20.31 27.12 1.34
CA ALA A 23 20.62 25.73 1.72
C ALA A 23 20.09 25.36 3.12
N TYR A 24 20.04 26.33 4.04
CA TYR A 24 19.49 26.14 5.40
C TYR A 24 17.97 25.90 5.41
N ILE A 25 17.23 26.44 4.45
CA ILE A 25 15.75 26.38 4.41
C ILE A 25 15.24 25.08 3.76
N VAL A 26 16.01 24.49 2.84
CA VAL A 26 15.54 23.39 1.98
C VAL A 26 15.57 22.03 2.68
N GLY A 27 16.42 21.84 3.69
CA GLY A 27 16.57 20.54 4.36
C GLY A 27 15.63 20.37 5.53
N THR A 28 14.45 19.75 5.35
CA THR A 28 13.87 18.80 6.36
C THR A 28 12.47 18.24 6.04
N ASN A 29 11.70 18.72 5.05
CA ASN A 29 10.27 18.36 4.96
C ASN A 29 9.87 17.21 3.99
N VAL A 30 10.83 16.48 3.41
CA VAL A 30 10.51 15.44 2.41
C VAL A 30 10.25 14.06 3.04
N ILE A 31 10.97 13.73 4.12
CA ILE A 31 11.01 12.36 4.64
C ILE A 31 9.68 11.94 5.27
N GLY A 32 9.08 12.78 6.13
CA GLY A 32 7.81 12.45 6.79
C GLY A 32 6.58 12.41 5.88
N GLN A 33 6.68 12.94 4.65
CA GLN A 33 5.59 12.85 3.66
C GLN A 33 5.60 11.51 2.93
N LEU A 34 6.78 10.91 2.74
CA LEU A 34 6.90 9.59 2.11
C LEU A 34 6.26 8.51 2.97
N ASP A 35 6.50 8.51 4.29
CA ASP A 35 5.93 7.50 5.18
C ASP A 35 4.41 7.58 5.27
N LYS A 36 3.84 8.80 5.32
CA LYS A 36 2.40 9.01 5.26
C LYS A 36 1.80 8.53 3.94
N SER A 37 2.48 8.79 2.82
CA SER A 37 2.02 8.32 1.51
C SER A 37 2.04 6.80 1.43
N LYS A 38 3.01 6.13 2.04
CA LYS A 38 3.06 4.67 2.10
C LYS A 38 1.86 4.11 2.87
N VAL A 39 1.59 4.63 4.07
CA VAL A 39 0.43 4.20 4.86
C VAL A 39 -0.86 4.38 4.06
N GLU A 40 -1.06 5.52 3.41
CA GLU A 40 -2.28 5.78 2.63
C GLU A 40 -2.41 4.86 1.42
N ASN A 41 -1.32 4.63 0.68
CA ASN A 41 -1.32 3.70 -0.45
C ASN A 41 -1.63 2.26 0.01
N THR A 42 -1.09 1.82 1.15
CA THR A 42 -1.42 0.51 1.72
C THR A 42 -2.91 0.41 2.06
N LYS A 43 -3.53 1.46 2.61
CA LYS A 43 -4.99 1.49 2.86
C LYS A 43 -5.81 1.39 1.58
N ILE A 44 -5.37 2.05 0.50
CA ILE A 44 -6.00 1.95 -0.81
C ILE A 44 -5.91 0.52 -1.33
N GLN A 45 -4.74 -0.12 -1.24
CA GLN A 45 -4.56 -1.53 -1.62
C GLN A 45 -5.50 -2.45 -0.82
N ILE A 46 -5.60 -2.28 0.50
CA ILE A 46 -6.55 -3.04 1.33
C ILE A 46 -7.99 -2.84 0.84
N THR A 47 -8.38 -1.61 0.51
CA THR A 47 -9.73 -1.30 0.00
C THR A 47 -10.02 -1.96 -1.35
N GLN A 48 -9.01 -2.07 -2.23
CA GLN A 48 -9.11 -2.80 -3.49
C GLN A 48 -9.30 -4.30 -3.25
N LEU A 49 -8.52 -4.89 -2.34
CA LEU A 49 -8.68 -6.28 -1.93
C LEU A 49 -10.04 -6.55 -1.30
N GLU A 50 -10.55 -5.65 -0.45
CA GLU A 50 -11.90 -5.74 0.10
C GLU A 50 -12.98 -5.77 -0.99
N SER A 51 -12.79 -4.99 -2.05
CA SER A 51 -13.73 -4.90 -3.16
C SER A 51 -13.75 -6.21 -3.96
N GLY A 52 -12.57 -6.80 -4.22
CA GLY A 52 -12.46 -8.13 -4.82
C GLY A 52 -13.12 -9.22 -3.98
N LEU A 53 -12.90 -9.21 -2.65
CA LEU A 53 -13.55 -10.15 -1.73
C LEU A 53 -15.08 -10.01 -1.74
N LYS A 54 -15.59 -8.78 -1.79
CA LYS A 54 -17.04 -8.53 -1.88
C LYS A 54 -17.61 -9.08 -3.18
N LEU A 55 -16.91 -8.92 -4.31
CA LEU A 55 -17.33 -9.47 -5.59
C LEU A 55 -17.29 -11.00 -5.59
N PHE A 56 -16.23 -11.62 -5.07
CA PHE A 56 -16.15 -13.06 -4.87
C PHE A 56 -17.36 -13.59 -4.09
N LYS A 57 -17.74 -12.89 -3.01
CA LYS A 57 -18.89 -13.25 -2.20
C LYS A 57 -20.22 -13.07 -2.94
N VAL A 58 -20.36 -12.03 -3.76
CA VAL A 58 -21.59 -11.81 -4.55
C VAL A 58 -21.83 -12.99 -5.50
N ASP A 59 -20.78 -13.48 -6.14
CA ASP A 59 -20.91 -14.57 -7.12
C ASP A 59 -21.04 -15.95 -6.47
N ASN A 60 -20.25 -16.20 -5.42
CA ASN A 60 -20.13 -17.53 -4.82
C ASN A 60 -20.95 -17.71 -3.54
N GLY A 61 -21.39 -16.61 -2.92
CA GLY A 61 -22.22 -16.59 -1.70
C GLY A 61 -21.44 -16.69 -0.38
N PHE A 62 -20.11 -16.75 -0.42
CA PHE A 62 -19.23 -16.85 0.76
C PHE A 62 -17.90 -16.14 0.48
N TYR A 63 -17.17 -15.75 1.52
CA TYR A 63 -15.78 -15.29 1.38
C TYR A 63 -14.83 -16.49 1.33
N PRO A 64 -13.64 -16.37 0.71
CA PRO A 64 -12.63 -17.42 0.76
C PRO A 64 -12.26 -17.80 2.20
N ASP A 65 -11.91 -19.06 2.42
CA ASP A 65 -11.40 -19.51 3.72
C ASP A 65 -9.97 -19.01 3.95
N THR A 66 -9.52 -18.94 5.20
CA THR A 66 -8.12 -18.56 5.54
C THR A 66 -7.09 -19.44 4.82
N GLN A 67 -7.39 -20.72 4.58
CA GLN A 67 -6.51 -21.62 3.84
C GLN A 67 -6.46 -21.32 2.34
N GLN A 68 -7.53 -20.76 1.78
CA GLN A 68 -7.58 -20.33 0.39
C GLN A 68 -6.84 -18.99 0.20
N GLY A 69 -6.84 -18.15 1.24
CA GLY A 69 -6.07 -16.91 1.26
C GLY A 69 -6.61 -15.83 0.30
N ILE A 70 -5.79 -14.79 0.10
CA ILE A 70 -6.09 -13.71 -0.85
C ILE A 70 -5.95 -14.20 -2.30
N ASP A 71 -5.14 -15.22 -2.53
CA ASP A 71 -4.89 -15.78 -3.86
C ASP A 71 -6.16 -16.33 -4.53
N ALA A 72 -7.16 -16.69 -3.74
CA ALA A 72 -8.50 -17.04 -4.23
C ALA A 72 -9.14 -15.92 -5.08
N LEU A 73 -8.68 -14.67 -4.96
CA LEU A 73 -9.14 -13.56 -5.79
C LEU A 73 -8.53 -13.55 -7.19
N ILE A 74 -7.52 -14.36 -7.48
CA ILE A 74 -6.80 -14.35 -8.76
C ILE A 74 -6.91 -15.71 -9.44
N VAL A 75 -6.77 -16.78 -8.65
CA VAL A 75 -6.83 -18.16 -9.13
C VAL A 75 -7.94 -18.89 -8.41
N ILE A 76 -8.63 -19.77 -9.14
CA ILE A 76 -9.66 -20.63 -8.54
C ILE A 76 -9.03 -21.50 -7.43
N PRO A 77 -9.54 -21.42 -6.19
CA PRO A 77 -8.98 -22.19 -5.08
C PRO A 77 -9.27 -23.69 -5.28
N SER A 78 -8.23 -24.50 -5.12
CA SER A 78 -8.30 -25.98 -5.23
C SER A 78 -8.57 -26.68 -3.90
N THR A 79 -8.55 -25.93 -2.80
CA THR A 79 -8.73 -26.41 -1.43
C THR A 79 -9.93 -25.74 -0.77
N GLY A 80 -10.53 -26.39 0.24
CA GLY A 80 -11.68 -25.83 0.95
C GLY A 80 -12.97 -25.88 0.14
N ARG A 81 -13.82 -24.86 0.29
CA ARG A 81 -15.10 -24.78 -0.42
C ARG A 81 -14.90 -24.27 -1.86
N GLU A 82 -15.19 -25.12 -2.84
CA GLU A 82 -15.05 -24.77 -4.25
C GLU A 82 -16.11 -23.74 -4.69
N PRO A 83 -15.69 -22.63 -5.32
CA PRO A 83 -16.60 -21.61 -5.85
C PRO A 83 -17.32 -22.13 -7.10
N ARG A 84 -18.66 -22.03 -7.12
CA ARG A 84 -19.49 -22.54 -8.23
C ARG A 84 -19.61 -21.57 -9.40
N ARG A 85 -19.39 -20.28 -9.17
CA ARG A 85 -19.54 -19.19 -10.15
C ARG A 85 -18.30 -18.31 -10.16
N TYR A 86 -17.13 -18.93 -10.10
CA TYR A 86 -15.86 -18.22 -10.17
C TYR A 86 -15.73 -17.50 -11.52
N ASP A 87 -15.40 -16.20 -11.49
CA ASP A 87 -15.07 -15.46 -12.71
C ASP A 87 -13.73 -15.95 -13.27
N SER A 88 -13.68 -16.37 -14.53
CA SER A 88 -12.46 -16.82 -15.20
C SER A 88 -11.35 -15.77 -15.23
N ASN A 89 -11.70 -14.48 -15.11
CA ASN A 89 -10.75 -13.37 -15.06
C ASN A 89 -10.29 -13.05 -13.62
N GLY A 90 -10.79 -13.77 -12.62
CA GLY A 90 -10.56 -13.45 -11.22
C GLY A 90 -11.36 -12.23 -10.73
N TYR A 91 -11.04 -11.80 -9.52
CA TYR A 91 -11.70 -10.74 -8.76
C TYR A 91 -10.80 -9.53 -8.47
N LEU A 92 -9.56 -9.56 -8.98
CA LEU A 92 -8.62 -8.43 -8.97
C LEU A 92 -8.20 -8.12 -10.40
N GLU A 93 -8.02 -6.84 -10.70
CA GLU A 93 -7.47 -6.41 -12.00
C GLU A 93 -5.98 -6.77 -12.13
N ALA A 94 -5.30 -6.97 -11.00
CA ALA A 94 -3.89 -7.34 -10.97
C ALA A 94 -3.71 -8.86 -11.15
N GLU A 95 -2.71 -9.25 -11.94
CA GLU A 95 -2.33 -10.65 -12.17
C GLU A 95 -1.73 -11.35 -10.93
N GLN A 96 -1.34 -10.56 -9.92
CA GLN A 96 -0.77 -11.03 -8.66
C GLN A 96 -1.28 -10.18 -7.50
N VAL A 97 -1.32 -10.75 -6.31
CA VAL A 97 -1.67 -10.00 -5.10
C VAL A 97 -0.57 -8.94 -4.89
N PRO A 98 -0.92 -7.65 -4.78
CA PRO A 98 0.08 -6.62 -4.54
C PRO A 98 0.71 -6.81 -3.17
N LEU A 99 2.00 -6.51 -3.07
CA LEU A 99 2.67 -6.33 -1.79
C LEU A 99 2.30 -4.96 -1.20
N ASP A 100 2.43 -4.83 0.12
CA ASP A 100 2.31 -3.53 0.78
C ASP A 100 3.46 -2.59 0.39
N GLN A 101 3.40 -1.35 0.87
CA GLN A 101 4.38 -0.31 0.52
C GLN A 101 5.78 -0.50 1.15
N TRP A 102 5.95 -1.54 1.97
CA TRP A 102 7.22 -1.96 2.55
C TRP A 102 7.71 -3.30 1.98
N GLY A 103 6.92 -3.94 1.11
CA GLY A 103 7.27 -5.17 0.40
C GLY A 103 6.81 -6.44 1.11
N SER A 104 5.94 -6.34 2.11
CA SER A 104 5.37 -7.48 2.83
C SER A 104 4.08 -7.96 2.17
N GLU A 105 3.80 -9.26 2.29
CA GLU A 105 2.54 -9.84 1.84
C GLU A 105 1.40 -9.46 2.79
N PHE A 106 0.20 -9.27 2.24
CA PHE A 106 -0.99 -9.08 3.05
C PHE A 106 -1.43 -10.39 3.69
N ILE A 107 -1.73 -10.33 4.98
CA ILE A 107 -2.27 -11.45 5.74
C ILE A 107 -3.78 -11.41 5.68
N TYR A 108 -4.38 -12.51 5.24
CA TYR A 108 -5.83 -12.68 5.21
C TYR A 108 -6.29 -13.63 6.29
N ILE A 109 -7.26 -13.17 7.06
CA ILE A 109 -7.99 -13.97 8.03
C ILE A 109 -9.42 -14.07 7.53
N GLY A 110 -9.76 -15.23 6.97
CA GLY A 110 -11.10 -15.53 6.50
C GLY A 110 -12.11 -15.67 7.64
N PRO A 111 -13.40 -15.80 7.29
CA PRO A 111 -14.45 -16.02 8.28
C PRO A 111 -14.21 -17.30 9.10
N ASP A 112 -14.68 -17.28 10.35
CA ASP A 112 -14.59 -18.45 11.21
C ASP A 112 -15.49 -19.59 10.71
N GLN A 113 -15.15 -20.82 11.09
CA GLN A 113 -15.97 -22.00 10.77
C GLN A 113 -17.36 -21.97 11.43
N SER A 114 -17.63 -21.01 12.32
CA SER A 114 -18.92 -20.81 12.99
C SER A 114 -19.93 -20.03 12.12
N GLY A 115 -19.56 -19.62 10.91
CA GLY A 115 -20.46 -18.90 10.00
C GLY A 115 -20.37 -17.38 10.10
N GLY A 116 -19.26 -16.84 10.63
CA GLY A 116 -18.95 -15.42 10.57
C GLY A 116 -18.98 -14.91 9.13
N ASN A 117 -19.45 -13.67 8.95
CA ASN A 117 -19.38 -12.95 7.67
C ASN A 117 -18.24 -11.93 7.64
N THR A 118 -17.32 -12.04 8.59
CA THR A 118 -16.25 -11.08 8.83
C THR A 118 -14.94 -11.68 8.38
N TYR A 119 -14.22 -10.97 7.53
CA TYR A 119 -12.82 -11.23 7.22
C TYR A 119 -11.97 -10.08 7.75
N GLU A 120 -10.67 -10.27 7.77
CA GLU A 120 -9.69 -9.23 8.08
C GLU A 120 -8.52 -9.33 7.11
N ILE A 121 -8.03 -8.17 6.64
CA ILE A 121 -6.81 -8.05 5.84
C ILE A 121 -5.84 -7.21 6.65
N ILE A 122 -4.62 -7.69 6.84
CA ILE A 122 -3.59 -7.04 7.66
C ILE A 122 -2.34 -6.86 6.80
N SER A 123 -1.81 -5.65 6.74
CA SER A 123 -0.42 -5.41 6.31
C SER A 123 0.47 -5.36 7.55
N PRO A 124 1.60 -6.09 7.56
CA PRO A 124 2.61 -6.04 8.62
C PRO A 124 3.25 -4.65 8.82
N GLY A 125 3.02 -3.72 7.90
CA GLY A 125 3.48 -2.34 8.07
C GLY A 125 5.00 -2.17 7.90
N PRO A 126 5.54 -1.04 8.39
CA PRO A 126 6.95 -0.67 8.29
C PRO A 126 7.97 -1.69 8.78
N ASP A 127 7.69 -2.39 9.88
CA ASP A 127 8.63 -3.33 10.47
C ASP A 127 8.62 -4.71 9.78
N GLY A 128 7.58 -5.01 9.00
CA GLY A 128 7.40 -6.27 8.29
C GLY A 128 7.07 -7.45 9.21
N VAL A 129 6.78 -7.20 10.47
CA VAL A 129 6.49 -8.21 11.50
C VAL A 129 5.00 -8.15 11.82
N PRO A 130 4.24 -9.23 11.58
CA PRO A 130 2.82 -9.20 11.89
C PRO A 130 2.56 -9.23 13.38
N GLN A 131 1.37 -8.74 13.76
CA GLN A 131 0.86 -8.66 15.14
C GLN A 131 1.60 -7.64 16.02
N THR A 132 2.06 -6.55 15.41
CA THR A 132 2.71 -5.42 16.06
C THR A 132 1.79 -4.19 16.06
N GLU A 133 2.25 -3.08 16.65
CA GLU A 133 1.44 -1.86 16.76
C GLU A 133 1.35 -1.08 15.44
N ASP A 134 2.26 -1.32 14.49
CA ASP A 134 2.31 -0.66 13.19
C ASP A 134 1.52 -1.38 12.09
N ASP A 135 0.91 -2.53 12.43
CA ASP A 135 -0.01 -3.28 11.57
C ASP A 135 -1.16 -2.39 11.06
N ILE A 136 -1.41 -2.47 9.76
CA ILE A 136 -2.55 -1.79 9.12
C ILE A 136 -3.61 -2.84 8.82
N SER A 137 -4.64 -2.90 9.67
CA SER A 137 -5.78 -3.82 9.52
C SER A 137 -6.99 -3.17 8.84
N SER A 138 -7.67 -3.91 7.97
CA SER A 138 -8.95 -3.51 7.35
C SER A 138 -10.04 -3.10 8.36
N ARG A 139 -9.92 -3.52 9.63
CA ARG A 139 -10.82 -3.10 10.71
C ARG A 139 -10.56 -1.68 11.20
N ASN A 140 -9.33 -1.19 11.05
CA ASN A 140 -8.85 0.06 11.64
C ASN A 140 -8.65 1.19 10.60
N ILE A 141 -8.85 0.90 9.31
CA ILE A 141 -8.63 1.89 8.22
C ILE A 141 -9.88 2.74 7.90
N LYS A 142 -11.03 2.46 8.52
CA LYS A 142 -12.29 3.20 8.31
C LYS A 142 -12.44 4.39 9.24
#